data_AF-A0A0X3RWD2-F1
#
_entry.id   AF-A0A0X3RWD2-F1
#
_cell.length_a   1.000
_cell.length_b   1.000
_cell.length_c   1.000
_cell.angle_alpha   90.00
_cell.angle_beta   90.00
_cell.angle_gamma   90.00
#
_symmetry.space_group_name_H-M   'P 1'
#
loop_
_entity.id
_entity.type
_entity.pdbx_description
1 polymer ?
#
loop_
_entity_poly.entity_id
_entity_poly.type
_entity_poly.pdbx_seq_one_letter_code
_entity_poly.pdbx_strand_id
1 'polypeptide(L)'
;MPSTELQHTFHIAAPPEEVFAHLAEPSHYIGLSPLLVAVRDVRRDGGSVHYTAVERFRFLGLLRHDNIIGVTLVAAPDGLPGSAEISGEVRSPGRVQMGYRFTIDRHDSGSVVIDTLNLRTPPGLLRFAASQARAVQRARARVLTERLARPA
;
A
#
# COMPACT_ATOMS: atom_id res chain seq x y z
N MET A 1 0.04 -15.76 16.74
CA MET A 1 1.01 -15.50 15.66
C MET A 1 1.74 -14.21 15.99
N PRO A 2 3.08 -14.15 15.85
CA PRO A 2 3.83 -12.91 16.02
C PRO A 2 3.30 -11.78 15.14
N SER A 3 3.31 -10.56 15.68
CA SER A 3 2.80 -9.37 14.98
C SER A 3 3.64 -8.12 15.28
N THR A 4 3.57 -7.15 14.37
CA THR A 4 4.17 -5.83 14.56
C THR A 4 3.37 -4.78 13.79
N GLU A 5 3.41 -3.54 14.27
CA GLU A 5 2.88 -2.39 13.56
C GLU A 5 4.02 -1.51 13.05
N LEU A 6 3.87 -1.00 11.84
CA LEU A 6 4.78 -0.06 11.20
C LEU A 6 4.01 1.16 10.75
N GLN A 7 4.52 2.34 11.01
CA GLN A 7 3.93 3.59 10.56
C GLN A 7 4.97 4.43 9.81
N HIS A 8 4.54 5.07 8.72
CA HIS A 8 5.32 6.04 7.98
C HIS A 8 4.45 7.22 7.57
N THR A 9 4.88 8.43 7.93
CA THR A 9 4.19 9.67 7.59
C THR A 9 5.01 10.45 6.56
N PHE A 10 4.35 10.98 5.53
CA PHE A 10 4.99 11.77 4.48
C PHE A 10 4.02 12.80 3.88
N HIS A 11 4.57 13.82 3.22
CA HIS A 11 3.81 14.91 2.61
C HIS A 11 3.80 14.78 1.09
N ILE A 12 2.70 15.23 0.47
CA ILE A 12 2.50 15.24 -0.97
C ILE A 12 1.98 16.61 -1.40
N ALA A 13 2.59 17.20 -2.43
CA ALA A 13 2.16 18.46 -3.03
C ALA A 13 0.93 18.30 -3.96
N ALA A 14 -0.06 17.53 -3.52
CA ALA A 14 -1.31 17.26 -4.20
C ALA A 14 -2.45 17.25 -3.18
N PRO A 15 -3.66 17.68 -3.57
CA PRO A 15 -4.79 17.78 -2.66
C PRO A 15 -5.32 16.36 -2.30
N PRO A 16 -6.02 16.19 -1.16
CA PRO A 16 -6.40 14.87 -0.65
C PRO A 16 -7.20 14.01 -1.66
N GLU A 17 -8.00 14.64 -2.51
CA GLU A 17 -8.83 13.99 -3.52
C GLU A 17 -7.99 13.27 -4.58
N GLU A 18 -6.89 13.90 -5.03
CA GLU A 18 -5.98 13.32 -6.03
C GLU A 18 -5.20 12.15 -5.42
N VAL A 19 -4.72 12.31 -4.18
CA VAL A 19 -4.01 11.26 -3.45
C VAL A 19 -4.93 10.07 -3.22
N PHE A 20 -6.16 10.32 -2.76
CA PHE A 20 -7.18 9.31 -2.54
C PHE A 20 -7.53 8.57 -3.83
N ALA A 21 -7.83 9.30 -4.91
CA ALA A 21 -8.13 8.70 -6.21
C ALA A 21 -6.97 7.83 -6.73
N HIS A 22 -5.73 8.26 -6.52
CA HIS A 22 -4.56 7.48 -6.90
C HIS A 22 -4.47 6.16 -6.10
N LEU A 23 -4.61 6.23 -4.78
CA LEU A 23 -4.48 5.08 -3.88
C LEU A 23 -5.71 4.14 -3.90
N ALA A 24 -6.87 4.60 -4.36
CA ALA A 24 -8.08 3.79 -4.46
C ALA A 24 -8.08 2.88 -5.70
N GLU A 25 -7.20 3.13 -6.68
CA GLU A 25 -7.15 2.38 -7.94
C GLU A 25 -6.07 1.27 -7.89
N PRO A 26 -6.45 -0.02 -7.95
CA PRO A 26 -5.50 -1.14 -7.83
C PRO A 26 -4.34 -1.09 -8.83
N SER A 27 -4.60 -0.70 -10.07
CA SER A 27 -3.56 -0.67 -11.11
C SER A 27 -2.42 0.31 -10.80
N HIS A 28 -2.67 1.37 -10.03
CA HIS A 28 -1.66 2.33 -9.63
C HIS A 28 -0.65 1.77 -8.62
N TYR A 29 -0.95 0.65 -7.96
CA TYR A 29 -0.01 0.01 -7.05
C TYR A 29 1.18 -0.64 -7.77
N ILE A 30 1.07 -0.88 -9.09
CA ILE A 30 2.19 -1.31 -9.92
C ILE A 30 3.23 -0.20 -9.95
N GLY A 31 4.46 -0.51 -9.54
CA GLY A 31 5.55 0.45 -9.44
C GLY A 31 5.49 1.36 -8.21
N LEU A 32 4.36 1.40 -7.48
CA LEU A 32 4.26 2.07 -6.18
C LEU A 32 4.88 1.22 -5.06
N SER A 33 4.69 -0.09 -5.14
CA SER A 33 5.53 -1.06 -4.43
C SER A 33 6.60 -1.57 -5.40
N PRO A 34 7.90 -1.54 -5.02
CA PRO A 34 8.98 -2.02 -5.89
C PRO A 34 8.87 -3.53 -6.18
N LEU A 35 8.09 -4.25 -5.38
CA LEU A 35 7.86 -5.69 -5.54
C LEU A 35 6.70 -5.97 -6.49
N LEU A 36 5.71 -5.08 -6.58
CA LEU A 36 4.46 -5.37 -7.27
C LEU A 36 4.60 -5.16 -8.78
N VAL A 37 4.50 -6.26 -9.53
CA VAL A 37 4.72 -6.29 -10.98
C VAL A 37 3.43 -6.49 -11.79
N ALA A 38 2.36 -6.97 -11.16
CA ALA A 38 1.07 -7.13 -11.83
C ALA A 38 -0.10 -7.08 -10.83
N VAL A 39 -1.25 -6.63 -11.34
CA VAL A 39 -2.56 -6.73 -10.69
C VAL A 39 -3.48 -7.51 -11.62
N ARG A 40 -4.26 -8.44 -11.07
CA ARG A 40 -5.15 -9.35 -11.79
C ARG A 40 -6.46 -9.52 -11.04
N ASP A 41 -7.47 -10.05 -11.75
CA ASP A 41 -8.73 -10.51 -11.16
C ASP A 41 -9.45 -9.45 -10.30
N VAL A 42 -9.43 -8.19 -10.76
CA VAL A 42 -10.04 -7.06 -10.05
C VAL A 42 -11.56 -7.21 -10.05
N ARG A 43 -12.15 -7.23 -8.86
CA ARG A 43 -13.59 -7.28 -8.60
C ARG A 43 -13.97 -6.15 -7.66
N ARG A 44 -15.03 -5.43 -7.97
CA ARG A 44 -15.54 -4.31 -7.15
C ARG A 44 -16.89 -4.73 -6.56
N ASP A 45 -17.05 -4.57 -5.25
CA ASP A 45 -18.26 -4.93 -4.52
C ASP A 45 -18.52 -3.94 -3.38
N GLY A 46 -19.66 -3.24 -3.42
CA GLY A 46 -20.19 -2.48 -2.29
C GLY A 46 -19.24 -1.50 -1.59
N GLY A 47 -18.30 -0.88 -2.32
CA GLY A 47 -17.29 0.04 -1.75
C GLY A 47 -15.93 -0.61 -1.43
N SER A 48 -15.80 -1.90 -1.69
CA SER A 48 -14.57 -2.66 -1.61
C SER A 48 -14.09 -3.13 -2.99
N VAL A 49 -12.78 -3.32 -3.13
CA VAL A 49 -12.12 -3.83 -4.32
C VAL A 49 -11.26 -5.03 -3.92
N HIS A 50 -11.56 -6.18 -4.49
CA HIS A 50 -10.76 -7.40 -4.33
C HIS A 50 -9.92 -7.61 -5.57
N TYR A 51 -8.64 -7.91 -5.39
CA TYR A 51 -7.76 -8.21 -6.52
C TYR A 51 -6.61 -9.12 -6.10
N THR A 52 -5.94 -9.69 -7.09
CA THR A 52 -4.72 -10.45 -6.91
C THR A 52 -3.54 -9.59 -7.33
N ALA A 53 -2.56 -9.41 -6.45
CA ALA A 53 -1.30 -8.77 -6.78
C ALA A 53 -0.18 -9.81 -6.89
N VAL A 54 0.75 -9.57 -7.81
CA VAL A 54 1.95 -10.39 -7.99
C VAL A 54 3.14 -9.59 -7.50
N GLU A 55 3.74 -10.04 -6.41
CA GLU A 55 4.99 -9.50 -5.89
C GLU A 55 6.17 -10.34 -6.38
N ARG A 56 7.18 -9.72 -6.98
CA ARG A 56 8.38 -10.39 -7.46
C ARG A 56 9.56 -10.10 -6.54
N PHE A 57 9.93 -11.10 -5.75
CA PHE A 57 11.14 -11.07 -4.93
C PHE A 57 12.34 -11.53 -5.76
N ARG A 58 13.51 -10.91 -5.54
CA ARG A 58 14.79 -11.36 -6.07
C ARG A 58 15.71 -11.73 -4.91
N PHE A 59 15.98 -13.02 -4.73
CA PHE A 59 16.94 -13.52 -3.75
C PHE A 59 18.33 -13.64 -4.38
N LEU A 60 19.33 -12.98 -3.77
CA LEU A 60 20.73 -12.98 -4.20
C LEU A 60 20.93 -12.63 -5.70
N GLY A 61 20.03 -11.85 -6.29
CA GLY A 61 20.07 -11.44 -7.70
C GLY A 61 19.74 -12.54 -8.73
N LEU A 62 19.67 -13.81 -8.33
CA LEU A 62 19.55 -14.95 -9.26
C LEU A 62 18.19 -15.66 -9.18
N LEU A 63 17.60 -15.74 -7.99
CA LEU A 63 16.34 -16.47 -7.78
C LEU A 63 15.17 -15.51 -7.78
N ARG A 64 14.33 -15.61 -8.81
CA ARG A 64 13.04 -14.91 -8.90
C ARG A 64 11.96 -15.75 -8.27
N HIS A 65 11.22 -15.16 -7.33
CA HIS A 65 10.05 -15.77 -6.74
C HIS A 65 8.86 -14.82 -6.89
N ASP A 66 7.81 -15.29 -7.55
CA ASP A 66 6.55 -14.57 -7.67
C ASP A 66 5.62 -15.02 -6.54
N ASN A 67 5.37 -14.12 -5.60
CA ASN A 67 4.43 -14.28 -4.51
C ASN A 67 3.07 -13.70 -4.94
N ILE A 68 2.08 -14.58 -5.09
CA ILE A 68 0.73 -14.21 -5.52
C ILE A 68 -0.11 -13.93 -4.27
N ILE A 69 -0.46 -12.67 -4.03
CA ILE A 69 -1.18 -12.22 -2.83
C ILE A 69 -2.61 -11.82 -3.18
N GLY A 70 -3.54 -12.15 -2.29
CA GLY A 70 -4.90 -11.62 -2.33
C GLY A 70 -4.97 -10.29 -1.58
N VAL A 71 -5.63 -9.30 -2.16
CA VAL A 71 -5.79 -7.97 -1.57
C VAL A 71 -7.27 -7.59 -1.55
N THR A 72 -7.71 -7.09 -0.41
CA THR A 72 -8.98 -6.36 -0.25
C THR A 72 -8.64 -4.91 0.04
N LEU A 73 -9.22 -4.00 -0.72
CA LEU A 73 -9.10 -2.55 -0.55
C LEU A 73 -10.49 -1.98 -0.27
N VAL A 74 -10.59 -1.08 0.71
CA VAL A 74 -11.80 -0.34 1.03
C VAL A 74 -11.46 1.13 0.95
N ALA A 75 -12.17 1.86 0.10
CA ALA A 75 -11.96 3.29 -0.09
C ALA A 75 -13.12 4.04 0.59
N ALA A 76 -12.81 4.78 1.65
CA ALA A 76 -13.77 5.58 2.41
C ALA A 76 -13.47 7.08 2.14
N PRO A 77 -14.20 7.71 1.20
CA PRO A 77 -14.01 9.13 0.88
C PRO A 77 -14.65 10.07 1.92
N ASP A 78 -15.12 9.53 3.05
CA ASP A 78 -15.78 10.30 4.10
C ASP A 78 -14.85 11.39 4.63
N GLY A 79 -15.32 12.63 4.62
CA GLY A 79 -14.54 13.79 5.06
C GLY A 79 -13.83 14.54 3.94
N LEU A 80 -13.85 14.05 2.69
CA LEU A 80 -13.37 14.85 1.57
C LEU A 80 -14.23 16.12 1.45
N PRO A 81 -13.62 17.29 1.18
CA PRO A 81 -12.27 17.49 0.66
C PRO A 81 -11.16 17.62 1.72
N GLY A 82 -11.47 17.47 3.01
CA GLY A 82 -10.54 17.70 4.12
C GLY A 82 -9.72 16.48 4.52
N SER A 83 -10.33 15.30 4.52
CA SER A 83 -9.68 14.05 4.90
C SER A 83 -10.28 12.85 4.14
N ALA A 84 -9.55 11.74 4.09
CA ALA A 84 -10.05 10.47 3.57
C ALA A 84 -9.29 9.29 4.18
N GLU A 85 -9.90 8.10 4.13
CA GLU A 85 -9.25 6.86 4.54
C GLU A 85 -9.29 5.80 3.44
N ILE A 86 -8.19 5.09 3.25
CA ILE A 86 -8.15 3.85 2.49
C ILE A 86 -7.61 2.77 3.40
N SER A 87 -8.31 1.65 3.52
CA SER A 87 -7.85 0.52 4.33
C SER A 87 -7.95 -0.78 3.56
N GLY A 88 -7.40 -1.85 4.12
CA GLY A 88 -7.48 -3.15 3.48
C GLY A 88 -6.72 -4.24 4.19
N GLU A 89 -6.78 -5.43 3.59
CA GLU A 89 -6.09 -6.61 4.06
C GLU A 89 -5.36 -7.28 2.89
N VAL A 90 -4.13 -7.72 3.14
CA VAL A 90 -3.33 -8.54 2.25
C VAL A 90 -3.16 -9.92 2.85
N ARG A 91 -3.36 -10.96 2.05
CA ARG A 91 -3.16 -12.36 2.41
C ARG A 91 -2.19 -13.01 1.44
N SER A 92 -1.12 -13.59 1.96
CA SER A 92 -0.13 -14.32 1.16
C SER A 92 -0.23 -15.85 1.37
N PRO A 93 0.22 -16.65 0.39
CA PRO A 93 0.30 -18.11 0.51
C PRO A 93 1.18 -18.57 1.68
N GLY A 94 2.20 -17.78 2.04
CA GLY A 94 3.11 -18.04 3.16
C GLY A 94 2.50 -17.84 4.55
N ARG A 95 1.17 -17.73 4.67
CA ARG A 95 0.44 -17.41 5.91
C ARG A 95 0.82 -16.06 6.53
N VAL A 96 1.39 -15.15 5.74
CA VAL A 96 1.56 -13.75 6.16
C VAL A 96 0.27 -13.00 5.85
N GLN A 97 -0.24 -12.29 6.85
CA GLN A 97 -1.39 -11.39 6.76
C GLN A 97 -0.92 -9.98 7.09
N MET A 98 -1.45 -8.99 6.39
CA MET A 98 -1.15 -7.58 6.64
C MET A 98 -2.42 -6.75 6.51
N GLY A 99 -2.84 -6.10 7.59
CA GLY A 99 -3.77 -4.99 7.50
C GLY A 99 -3.01 -3.73 7.09
N TYR A 100 -3.61 -2.88 6.25
CA TYR A 100 -3.06 -1.57 5.93
C TYR A 100 -4.12 -0.48 6.06
N ARG A 101 -3.67 0.73 6.38
CA ARG A 101 -4.48 1.95 6.40
C ARG A 101 -3.65 3.13 5.90
N PHE A 102 -4.25 3.93 5.05
CA PHE A 102 -3.81 5.26 4.68
C PHE A 102 -4.81 6.25 5.25
N THR A 103 -4.35 7.12 6.13
CA THR A 103 -5.08 8.34 6.49
C THR A 103 -4.50 9.47 5.65
N ILE A 104 -5.36 10.21 4.97
CA ILE A 104 -4.98 11.29 4.07
C ILE A 104 -5.67 12.55 4.59
N ASP A 105 -4.89 13.50 5.09
CA ASP A 105 -5.42 14.76 5.61
C ASP A 105 -4.87 15.94 4.81
N ARG A 106 -5.68 16.98 4.64
CA ARG A 106 -5.24 18.24 4.05
C ARG A 106 -4.14 18.86 4.93
N HIS A 107 -3.06 19.29 4.28
CA HIS A 107 -1.98 20.04 4.92
C HIS A 107 -1.48 21.13 3.97
N ASP A 108 -1.70 22.40 4.33
CA ASP A 108 -1.48 23.57 3.48
C ASP A 108 -2.18 23.44 2.10
N SER A 109 -1.41 23.51 1.01
CA SER A 109 -1.89 23.33 -0.37
C SER A 109 -1.86 21.87 -0.84
N GLY A 110 -1.41 20.94 0.02
CA GLY A 110 -1.24 19.52 -0.30
C GLY A 110 -1.87 18.62 0.75
N SER A 111 -1.24 17.46 0.97
CA SER A 111 -1.73 16.42 1.86
C SER A 111 -0.60 15.88 2.73
N VAL A 112 -0.95 15.46 3.95
CA VAL A 112 -0.16 14.54 4.77
C VAL A 112 -0.79 13.15 4.68
N VAL A 113 0.05 12.13 4.46
CA VAL A 113 -0.38 10.74 4.40
C VAL A 113 0.28 9.97 5.54
N ILE A 114 -0.53 9.24 6.30
CA ILE A 114 -0.08 8.29 7.33
C ILE A 114 -0.34 6.89 6.81
N ASP A 115 0.74 6.18 6.46
CA ASP A 115 0.75 4.78 6.04
C ASP A 115 0.99 3.89 7.27
N THR A 116 -0.02 3.14 7.69
CA THR A 116 0.04 2.21 8.82
C THR A 116 -0.14 0.78 8.33
N LEU A 117 0.81 -0.10 8.69
CA LEU A 117 0.80 -1.52 8.36
C LEU A 117 0.79 -2.37 9.63
N ASN A 118 -0.13 -3.31 9.70
CA ASN A 118 -0.29 -4.26 10.79
C ASN A 118 0.03 -5.67 10.29
N LEU A 119 1.23 -6.16 10.55
CA LEU A 119 1.74 -7.43 10.06
C LEU A 119 1.52 -8.57 11.05
N ARG A 120 1.12 -9.73 10.54
CA ARG A 120 1.04 -10.99 11.28
C ARG A 120 1.70 -12.09 10.47
N THR A 121 2.65 -12.81 11.07
CA THR A 121 3.42 -13.85 10.38
C THR A 121 3.45 -15.15 11.17
N PRO A 122 3.82 -16.26 10.54
CA PRO A 122 4.34 -17.43 11.27
C PRO A 122 5.59 -17.07 12.08
N PRO A 123 5.91 -17.85 13.14
CA PRO A 123 7.16 -17.70 13.88
C PRO A 123 8.40 -17.74 12.97
N GLY A 124 9.40 -16.91 13.26
CA GLY A 124 10.65 -16.82 12.50
C GLY A 124 10.64 -15.86 11.29
N LEU A 125 9.46 -15.49 10.77
CA LEU A 125 9.36 -14.61 9.58
C LEU A 125 9.15 -13.13 9.88
N LEU A 126 8.78 -12.78 11.12
CA LEU A 126 8.33 -11.42 11.45
C LEU A 126 9.35 -10.34 11.08
N ARG A 127 10.63 -10.54 11.43
CA ARG A 127 11.69 -9.57 11.17
C ARG A 127 11.92 -9.34 9.67
N PHE A 128 11.87 -10.42 8.89
CA PHE A 128 12.01 -10.35 7.43
C PHE A 128 10.80 -9.65 6.80
N ALA A 129 9.57 -10.06 7.15
CA ALA A 129 8.36 -9.43 6.63
C ALA A 129 8.29 -7.94 6.99
N ALA A 130 8.66 -7.57 8.23
CA ALA A 130 8.69 -6.18 8.68
C ALA A 130 9.74 -5.34 7.94
N SER A 131 10.92 -5.92 7.59
CA SER A 131 11.93 -5.18 6.82
C SER A 131 11.48 -4.93 5.39
N GLN A 132 10.84 -5.91 4.74
CA GLN A 132 10.24 -5.76 3.41
C GLN A 132 9.12 -4.72 3.43
N ALA A 133 8.20 -4.80 4.39
CA ALA A 133 7.09 -3.85 4.52
C ALA A 133 7.59 -2.41 4.72
N ARG A 134 8.61 -2.20 5.57
CA ARG A 134 9.23 -0.88 5.75
C ARG A 134 9.88 -0.36 4.47
N ALA A 135 10.54 -1.22 3.69
CA ALA A 135 11.11 -0.83 2.41
C ALA A 135 10.01 -0.42 1.40
N VAL A 136 8.88 -1.14 1.39
CA VAL A 136 7.71 -0.80 0.57
C VAL A 136 7.09 0.53 0.99
N GLN A 137 6.90 0.82 2.29
CA GLN A 137 6.36 2.11 2.75
C GLN A 137 7.22 3.29 2.27
N ARG A 138 8.54 3.19 2.39
CA ARG A 138 9.47 4.24 1.94
C ARG A 138 9.46 4.42 0.43
N ALA A 139 9.46 3.33 -0.32
CA ALA A 139 9.41 3.38 -1.78
C ALA A 139 8.08 3.96 -2.27
N ARG A 140 6.96 3.55 -1.67
CA ARG A 140 5.62 4.08 -1.94
C ARG A 140 5.57 5.58 -1.69
N ALA A 141 6.03 6.04 -0.53
CA ALA A 141 6.06 7.47 -0.21
C ALA A 141 6.80 8.25 -1.29
N ARG A 142 8.01 7.81 -1.64
CA ARG A 142 8.82 8.43 -2.69
C ARG A 142 8.10 8.46 -4.05
N VAL A 143 7.65 7.31 -4.54
CA VAL A 143 7.04 7.19 -5.87
C VAL A 143 5.71 7.95 -5.93
N LEU A 144 4.92 7.96 -4.86
CA LEU A 144 3.67 8.71 -4.80
C LEU A 144 3.94 10.22 -4.87
N THR A 145 4.92 10.71 -4.11
CA THR A 145 5.37 12.11 -4.17
C THR A 145 5.88 12.46 -5.57
N GLU A 146 6.65 11.59 -6.22
CA GLU A 146 7.16 11.81 -7.59
C GLU A 146 6.03 11.84 -8.63
N ARG A 147 5.05 10.93 -8.54
CA ARG A 147 3.93 10.83 -9.50
C ARG A 147 2.94 11.98 -9.40
N LEU A 148 2.74 12.50 -8.20
CA LEU A 148 1.78 13.57 -7.92
C LEU A 148 2.46 14.93 -7.78
N ALA A 149 3.77 15.02 -8.02
CA ALA A 149 4.43 16.29 -8.19
C ALA A 149 3.86 16.99 -9.43
N ARG A 150 3.28 18.18 -9.25
CA ARG A 150 2.88 19.00 -10.39
C ARG A 150 4.14 19.48 -11.12
N PRO A 151 4.18 19.45 -12.46
CA PRO A 151 5.15 20.23 -13.20
C PRO A 151 4.94 21.72 -12.85
N ALA A 152 6.05 22.43 -12.63
CA ALA A 152 6.05 23.87 -12.40
C ALA A 152 5.57 24.66 -13.62
#